data_AF-A0A821TMF6-F1
#
_entry.id   AF-A0A821TMF6-F1
#
_cell.length_a   1.000
_cell.length_b   1.000
_cell.length_c   1.000
_cell.angle_alpha   90.00
_cell.angle_beta   90.00
_cell.angle_gamma   90.00
#
_symmetry.space_group_name_H-M   'P 1'
#
loop_
_entity.id
_entity.type
_entity.pdbx_description
1 polymer ?
#
loop_
_entity_poly.entity_id
_entity_poly.type
_entity_poly.pdbx_seq_one_letter_code
_entity_poly.pdbx_strand_id
1 'polypeptide(L)'
;MPKPEDNFVTLTSMLGASTGSISVDLQTIPSEPIRFMADPTERNRLEDSIIAWTWRKFIDNPINPYELVLMPMTKASVRAMDVVQQFATQLGIPVPETFVISGASKRGWTTWTTAAVDNVRVIGAIPIVMDMADFQKDTFWQELQLATGGTYLRRLPNADHSCAGHEISLFWTMRSFYLSIYENKPLPSLRWMKTSNNTHGYIRAIVDFSVGPRPMSAYGYHARTLNDQRFVK
;
A
#
# COMPACT_ATOMS: atom_id res chain seq x y z
N MET A 1 -8.55 -18.54 -12.76
CA MET A 1 -9.40 -17.39 -12.36
C MET A 1 -9.48 -17.38 -10.85
N PRO A 2 -9.49 -16.20 -10.20
CA PRO A 2 -9.63 -16.13 -8.75
C PRO A 2 -10.89 -16.83 -8.27
N LYS A 3 -10.82 -17.37 -7.06
CA LYS A 3 -11.98 -17.98 -6.43
C LYS A 3 -12.90 -16.88 -5.87
N PRO A 4 -14.22 -17.09 -5.81
CA PRO A 4 -15.14 -16.14 -5.20
C PRO A 4 -14.77 -15.70 -3.78
N GLU A 5 -14.10 -16.58 -3.03
CA GLU A 5 -13.59 -16.34 -1.68
C GLU A 5 -12.22 -15.66 -1.60
N ASP A 6 -11.68 -15.15 -2.71
CA ASP A 6 -10.43 -14.41 -2.69
C ASP A 6 -10.59 -13.07 -1.94
N ASN A 7 -9.79 -12.88 -0.90
CA ASN A 7 -9.84 -11.69 -0.05
C ASN A 7 -9.52 -10.41 -0.82
N PHE A 8 -8.65 -10.45 -1.83
CA PHE A 8 -8.31 -9.28 -2.64
C PHE A 8 -9.44 -8.94 -3.61
N VAL A 9 -10.12 -9.94 -4.18
CA VAL A 9 -11.33 -9.72 -4.98
C VAL A 9 -12.44 -9.13 -4.13
N THR A 10 -12.63 -9.63 -2.91
CA THR A 10 -13.61 -9.10 -1.96
C THR A 10 -13.30 -7.65 -1.59
N LEU A 11 -12.05 -7.35 -1.22
CA LEU A 11 -11.59 -6.01 -0.88
C LEU A 11 -11.79 -5.03 -2.05
N THR A 12 -11.41 -5.43 -3.26
CA THR A 12 -11.53 -4.63 -4.48
C THR A 12 -13.01 -4.34 -4.79
N SER A 13 -13.87 -5.35 -4.66
CA SER A 13 -15.31 -5.21 -4.87
C SER A 13 -15.94 -4.26 -3.84
N MET A 14 -15.55 -4.37 -2.57
CA MET A 14 -16.01 -3.46 -1.51
C MET A 14 -15.56 -2.02 -1.77
N LEU A 15 -14.32 -1.81 -2.24
CA LEU A 15 -13.83 -0.48 -2.59
C LEU A 15 -14.73 0.14 -3.65
N GLY A 16 -14.90 -0.53 -4.80
CA GLY A 16 -15.73 -0.03 -5.90
C GLY A 16 -17.18 0.24 -5.48
N ALA A 17 -17.79 -0.67 -4.73
CA ALA A 17 -19.15 -0.49 -4.22
C ALA A 17 -19.28 0.69 -3.25
N SER A 18 -18.27 0.96 -2.44
CA SER A 18 -18.31 1.99 -1.38
C SER A 18 -17.86 3.38 -1.82
N THR A 19 -17.18 3.49 -2.95
CA THR A 19 -16.65 4.74 -3.53
C THR A 19 -17.35 5.13 -4.84
N GLY A 20 -18.01 4.17 -5.51
CA GLY A 20 -18.55 4.36 -6.86
C GLY A 20 -17.48 4.35 -7.95
N SER A 21 -16.24 3.95 -7.65
CA SER A 21 -15.14 3.93 -8.62
C SER A 21 -15.05 2.60 -9.37
N ILE A 22 -14.52 2.64 -10.59
CA ILE A 22 -14.03 1.43 -11.27
C ILE A 22 -12.91 0.83 -10.41
N SER A 23 -13.07 -0.43 -10.01
CA SER A 23 -12.10 -1.13 -9.15
C SER A 23 -11.65 -2.41 -9.83
N VAL A 24 -10.34 -2.63 -9.87
CA VAL A 24 -9.72 -3.71 -10.64
C VAL A 24 -8.66 -4.38 -9.79
N ASP A 25 -8.68 -5.72 -9.80
CA ASP A 25 -7.69 -6.56 -9.15
C ASP A 25 -6.75 -7.14 -10.21
N LEU A 26 -5.48 -6.72 -10.17
CA LEU A 26 -4.45 -7.20 -11.08
C LEU A 26 -3.68 -8.35 -10.43
N GLN A 27 -3.98 -9.56 -10.89
CA GLN A 27 -3.35 -10.77 -10.39
C GLN A 27 -2.14 -11.20 -11.24
N THR A 28 -1.40 -12.17 -10.72
CA THR A 28 -0.25 -12.79 -11.42
C THR A 28 0.84 -11.80 -11.82
N ILE A 29 1.17 -10.87 -10.91
CA ILE A 29 2.30 -9.94 -11.04
C ILE A 29 3.32 -10.19 -9.90
N PRO A 30 4.49 -10.79 -10.17
CA PRO A 30 4.87 -11.41 -11.44
C PRO A 30 4.05 -12.69 -11.69
N SER A 31 4.01 -13.14 -12.95
CA SER A 31 3.40 -14.43 -13.28
C SER A 31 4.33 -15.53 -12.77
N GLU A 32 3.81 -16.44 -11.95
CA GLU A 32 4.61 -17.44 -11.25
C GLU A 32 3.88 -18.80 -11.23
N PRO A 33 4.59 -19.93 -11.08
CA PRO A 33 6.05 -20.06 -10.94
C PRO A 33 6.87 -19.69 -12.18
N ILE A 34 8.12 -19.28 -11.97
CA ILE A 34 9.09 -19.01 -13.05
C ILE A 34 10.28 -19.97 -12.94
N ARG A 35 10.63 -20.63 -14.05
CA ARG A 35 11.89 -21.34 -14.21
C ARG A 35 12.83 -20.53 -15.10
N PHE A 36 14.00 -20.18 -14.58
CA PHE A 36 15.01 -19.45 -15.34
C PHE A 36 15.95 -20.43 -16.01
N MET A 37 16.11 -20.35 -17.34
CA MET A 37 17.00 -21.24 -18.09
C MET A 37 18.46 -21.14 -17.64
N ALA A 38 18.88 -19.98 -17.15
CA ALA A 38 20.22 -19.74 -16.64
C ALA A 38 20.40 -20.16 -15.16
N ASP A 39 19.38 -20.77 -14.53
CA ASP A 39 19.47 -21.32 -13.18
C ASP A 39 19.88 -22.81 -13.25
N PRO A 40 21.10 -23.17 -12.81
CA PRO A 40 21.59 -24.55 -12.89
C PRO A 40 20.82 -25.50 -11.97
N THR A 41 20.07 -24.99 -11.00
CA THR A 41 19.19 -25.82 -10.15
C THR A 41 17.89 -26.20 -10.85
N GLU A 42 17.58 -25.58 -11.99
CA GLU A 42 16.40 -25.84 -12.83
C GLU A 42 15.05 -25.76 -12.11
N ARG A 43 15.04 -25.18 -10.90
CA ARG A 43 13.88 -25.18 -10.02
C ARG A 43 12.88 -24.12 -10.42
N ASN A 44 11.61 -24.40 -10.12
CA ASN A 44 10.57 -23.39 -10.11
C ASN A 44 10.80 -22.42 -8.95
N ARG A 45 10.78 -21.13 -9.26
CA ARG A 45 10.88 -20.03 -8.30
C ARG A 45 9.53 -19.35 -8.16
N LEU A 46 9.22 -18.96 -6.92
CA LEU A 46 8.04 -18.24 -6.49
C LEU A 46 8.46 -17.02 -5.68
N GLU A 47 7.68 -15.96 -5.71
CA GLU A 47 7.76 -14.80 -4.80
C GLU A 47 9.21 -14.28 -4.63
N ASP A 48 9.75 -14.31 -3.40
CA ASP A 48 11.08 -13.80 -3.06
C ASP A 48 12.21 -14.51 -3.80
N SER A 49 12.01 -15.79 -4.13
CA SER A 49 13.06 -16.55 -4.82
C SER A 49 13.27 -16.07 -6.26
N ILE A 50 12.25 -15.45 -6.88
CA ILE A 50 12.33 -14.78 -8.18
C ILE A 50 13.08 -13.46 -8.02
N ILE A 51 12.70 -12.67 -7.02
CA ILE A 51 13.34 -11.37 -6.73
C ILE A 51 14.83 -11.57 -6.39
N ALA A 52 15.16 -12.48 -5.49
CA ALA A 52 16.53 -12.77 -5.10
C ALA A 52 17.37 -13.24 -6.30
N TRP A 53 16.80 -14.08 -7.17
CA TRP A 53 17.48 -14.54 -8.37
C TRP A 53 17.79 -13.41 -9.35
N THR A 54 16.79 -12.56 -9.62
CA THR A 54 16.95 -11.42 -10.54
C THR A 54 17.90 -10.36 -9.99
N TRP A 55 17.88 -10.09 -8.69
CA TRP A 55 18.90 -9.26 -8.03
C TRP A 55 20.29 -9.85 -8.13
N ARG A 56 20.45 -11.17 -7.92
CA ARG A 56 21.76 -11.82 -8.08
C ARG A 56 22.31 -11.64 -9.50
N LYS A 57 21.48 -11.85 -10.52
CA LYS A 57 21.85 -11.62 -11.92
C LYS A 57 22.27 -10.17 -12.18
N PHE A 58 21.51 -9.22 -11.66
CA PHE A 58 21.80 -7.80 -11.83
C PHE A 58 23.10 -7.37 -11.12
N ILE A 59 23.37 -7.88 -9.92
CA ILE A 59 24.62 -7.61 -9.19
C ILE A 59 25.82 -8.18 -9.95
N ASP A 60 25.69 -9.39 -10.48
CA ASP A 60 26.77 -10.03 -11.26
C ASP A 60 27.01 -9.31 -12.60
N ASN A 61 25.98 -8.68 -13.18
CA ASN A 61 26.09 -7.92 -14.43
C ASN A 61 25.10 -6.74 -14.49
N PRO A 62 25.49 -5.55 -13.98
CA PRO A 62 24.58 -4.41 -13.79
C PRO A 62 24.34 -3.58 -15.06
N ILE A 63 24.39 -4.20 -16.24
CA ILE A 63 24.23 -3.51 -17.53
C ILE A 63 22.75 -3.31 -17.88
N ASN A 64 21.90 -4.29 -17.56
CA ASN A 64 20.50 -4.30 -17.97
C ASN A 64 19.55 -4.28 -16.77
N PRO A 65 18.94 -3.14 -16.41
CA PRO A 65 18.00 -3.07 -15.29
C PRO A 65 16.71 -3.88 -15.53
N TYR A 66 16.38 -4.25 -16.77
CA TYR A 66 15.23 -5.10 -17.06
C TYR A 66 15.39 -6.54 -16.58
N GLU A 67 16.59 -6.95 -16.14
CA GLU A 67 16.81 -8.22 -15.45
C GLU A 67 16.11 -8.26 -14.09
N LEU A 68 15.91 -7.11 -13.43
CA LEU A 68 15.18 -7.02 -12.17
C LEU A 68 13.69 -7.25 -12.42
N VAL A 69 13.11 -8.27 -11.79
CA VAL A 69 11.67 -8.62 -11.95
C VAL A 69 10.73 -7.47 -11.61
N LEU A 70 11.18 -6.53 -10.77
CA LEU A 70 10.42 -5.34 -10.44
C LEU A 70 10.06 -4.51 -11.68
N MET A 71 10.96 -4.41 -12.67
CA MET A 71 10.73 -3.61 -13.89
C MET A 71 9.57 -4.14 -14.76
N PRO A 72 9.51 -5.44 -15.14
CA PRO A 72 8.35 -5.97 -15.84
C PRO A 72 7.07 -5.95 -14.97
N MET A 73 7.17 -6.11 -13.65
CA MET A 73 6.01 -5.93 -12.75
C MET A 73 5.43 -4.52 -12.85
N THR A 74 6.27 -3.48 -12.75
CA THR A 74 5.87 -2.07 -12.91
C THR A 74 5.24 -1.83 -14.28
N LYS A 75 5.88 -2.32 -15.34
CA LYS A 75 5.36 -2.18 -16.71
C LYS A 75 3.98 -2.83 -16.85
N ALA A 76 3.78 -4.02 -16.29
CA ALA A 76 2.49 -4.70 -16.33
C ALA A 76 1.40 -3.92 -15.58
N SER A 77 1.72 -3.33 -14.42
CA SER A 77 0.79 -2.46 -13.70
C SER A 77 0.40 -1.22 -14.49
N VAL A 78 1.35 -0.58 -15.20
CA VAL A 78 1.05 0.53 -16.11
C VAL A 78 0.14 0.09 -17.25
N ARG A 79 0.42 -1.07 -17.87
CA ARG A 79 -0.43 -1.62 -18.94
C ARG A 79 -1.81 -2.03 -18.47
N ALA A 80 -1.97 -2.44 -17.21
CA ALA A 80 -3.29 -2.71 -16.65
C ALA A 80 -4.16 -1.45 -16.67
N MET A 81 -3.61 -0.27 -16.36
CA MET A 81 -4.36 1.00 -16.45
C MET A 81 -4.81 1.30 -17.89
N ASP A 82 -3.96 1.04 -18.89
CA ASP A 82 -4.33 1.19 -20.30
C ASP A 82 -5.53 0.29 -20.66
N VAL A 83 -5.49 -0.97 -20.20
CA VAL A 83 -6.59 -1.94 -20.43
C VAL A 83 -7.87 -1.48 -19.74
N VAL A 84 -7.80 -0.93 -18.53
CA VAL A 84 -8.99 -0.39 -17.84
C VAL A 84 -9.62 0.75 -18.64
N GLN A 85 -8.82 1.69 -19.14
CA GLN A 85 -9.31 2.81 -19.95
C GLN A 85 -9.94 2.31 -21.26
N GLN A 86 -9.28 1.36 -21.92
CA GLN A 86 -9.78 0.75 -23.14
C GLN A 86 -11.12 0.03 -22.90
N PHE A 87 -11.22 -0.75 -21.82
CA PHE A 87 -12.43 -1.50 -21.51
C PHE A 87 -13.58 -0.58 -21.09
N ALA A 88 -13.31 0.48 -20.32
CA ALA A 88 -14.30 1.51 -20.00
C ALA A 88 -14.88 2.16 -21.26
N THR A 89 -14.00 2.47 -22.24
CA THR A 89 -14.41 3.00 -23.55
C THR A 89 -15.32 2.03 -24.29
N GLN A 90 -14.96 0.73 -24.32
CA GLN A 90 -15.77 -0.30 -24.99
C GLN A 90 -17.14 -0.50 -24.34
N LEU A 91 -17.23 -0.35 -23.02
CA LEU A 91 -18.49 -0.43 -22.27
C LEU A 91 -19.34 0.83 -22.40
N GLY A 92 -18.82 1.92 -22.98
CA GLY A 92 -19.52 3.21 -23.05
C GLY A 92 -19.72 3.89 -21.70
N ILE A 93 -18.88 3.56 -20.72
CA ILE A 93 -18.89 4.20 -19.38
C ILE A 93 -17.79 5.29 -19.31
N PRO A 94 -17.86 6.20 -18.33
CA PRO A 94 -16.81 7.21 -18.15
C PRO A 94 -15.42 6.57 -18.04
N VAL A 95 -14.49 7.05 -18.86
CA VAL A 95 -13.10 6.57 -18.89
C VAL A 95 -12.34 7.20 -17.73
N PRO A 96 -11.68 6.42 -16.85
CA PRO A 96 -10.91 6.99 -15.76
C PRO A 96 -9.64 7.66 -16.29
N GLU A 97 -9.41 8.92 -15.92
CA GLU A 97 -8.19 9.66 -16.28
C GLU A 97 -7.06 9.46 -15.26
N THR A 98 -7.43 9.18 -14.02
CA THR A 98 -6.51 9.08 -12.88
C THR A 98 -6.76 7.82 -12.05
N PHE A 99 -5.72 7.35 -11.38
CA PHE A 99 -5.72 6.09 -10.64
C PHE A 99 -5.14 6.27 -9.23
N VAL A 100 -5.72 5.52 -8.28
CA VAL A 100 -5.10 5.24 -6.98
C VAL A 100 -4.75 3.77 -6.97
N ILE A 101 -3.49 3.44 -6.67
CA ILE A 101 -2.96 2.08 -6.77
C ILE A 101 -2.51 1.55 -5.42
N SER A 102 -2.55 0.23 -5.25
CA SER A 102 -2.19 -0.45 -4.01
C SER A 102 -1.63 -1.85 -4.29
N GLY A 103 -0.79 -2.33 -3.39
CA GLY A 103 -0.18 -3.66 -3.51
C GLY A 103 0.51 -4.06 -2.22
N ALA A 104 0.42 -5.35 -1.88
CA ALA A 104 0.95 -5.90 -0.65
C ALA A 104 2.33 -6.53 -0.83
N SER A 105 3.17 -6.42 0.19
CA SER A 105 4.48 -7.01 0.29
C SER A 105 5.38 -6.63 -0.89
N LYS A 106 5.74 -7.59 -1.75
CA LYS A 106 6.55 -7.34 -2.96
C LYS A 106 5.85 -6.44 -3.96
N ARG A 107 4.52 -6.55 -4.05
CA ARG A 107 3.68 -5.68 -4.88
C ARG A 107 3.58 -4.27 -4.27
N GLY A 108 3.98 -4.08 -3.01
CA GLY A 108 4.22 -2.76 -2.43
C GLY A 108 5.34 -2.00 -3.15
N TRP A 109 6.47 -2.65 -3.45
CA TRP A 109 7.51 -2.05 -4.30
C TRP A 109 7.01 -1.75 -5.71
N THR A 110 6.18 -2.63 -6.28
CA THR A 110 5.55 -2.39 -7.58
C THR A 110 4.63 -1.18 -7.54
N THR A 111 3.87 -1.01 -6.46
CA THR A 111 3.01 0.17 -6.25
C THR A 111 3.84 1.44 -6.27
N TRP A 112 4.95 1.46 -5.53
CA TRP A 112 5.86 2.60 -5.50
C TRP A 112 6.41 2.93 -6.89
N THR A 113 7.04 1.95 -7.54
CA THR A 113 7.68 2.16 -8.84
C THR A 113 6.68 2.52 -9.94
N THR A 114 5.46 2.00 -9.87
CA THR A 114 4.37 2.38 -10.81
C THR A 114 3.99 3.85 -10.63
N ALA A 115 3.84 4.32 -9.39
CA ALA A 115 3.59 5.72 -9.12
C ALA A 115 4.74 6.64 -9.58
N ALA A 116 5.98 6.17 -9.46
CA ALA A 116 7.15 6.93 -9.92
C ALA A 116 7.23 7.02 -11.46
N VAL A 117 6.88 5.95 -12.17
CA VAL A 117 6.96 5.88 -13.64
C VAL A 117 5.77 6.55 -14.33
N ASP A 118 4.57 6.44 -13.75
CA ASP A 118 3.32 6.99 -14.31
C ASP A 118 2.68 8.01 -13.37
N ASN A 119 3.48 9.00 -12.97
CA ASN A 119 3.09 10.05 -12.01
C ASN A 119 2.04 11.03 -12.54
N VAL A 120 1.71 10.97 -13.84
CA VAL A 120 0.66 11.79 -14.46
C VAL A 120 -0.72 11.17 -14.20
N ARG A 121 -0.85 9.85 -14.33
CA ARG A 121 -2.12 9.15 -14.11
C ARG A 121 -2.28 8.69 -12.67
N VAL A 122 -1.19 8.33 -11.99
CA VAL A 122 -1.24 7.87 -10.60
C VAL A 122 -1.25 9.05 -9.64
N ILE A 123 -2.42 9.34 -9.08
CA ILE A 123 -2.63 10.45 -8.13
C ILE A 123 -2.60 10.00 -6.65
N GLY A 124 -2.44 8.70 -6.41
CA GLY A 124 -2.31 8.13 -5.07
C GLY A 124 -1.72 6.73 -5.08
N ALA A 125 -0.88 6.43 -4.09
CA ALA A 125 -0.22 5.14 -3.95
C ALA A 125 -0.33 4.64 -2.50
N ILE A 126 -0.70 3.37 -2.34
CA ILE A 126 -0.89 2.72 -1.03
C ILE A 126 -0.06 1.43 -0.97
N PRO A 127 1.27 1.50 -0.76
CA PRO A 127 2.06 0.29 -0.50
C PRO A 127 1.68 -0.32 0.84
N ILE A 128 1.38 -1.62 0.88
CA ILE A 128 0.98 -2.35 2.09
C ILE A 128 2.08 -3.35 2.45
N VAL A 129 2.49 -3.40 3.72
CA VAL A 129 3.54 -4.32 4.26
C VAL A 129 4.78 -4.42 3.36
N MET A 130 5.16 -3.30 2.76
CA MET A 130 6.31 -3.21 1.86
C MET A 130 7.59 -3.15 2.69
N ASP A 131 8.50 -4.08 2.43
CA ASP A 131 9.79 -4.08 3.11
C ASP A 131 10.63 -2.88 2.68
N MET A 132 11.27 -2.23 3.65
CA MET A 132 12.20 -1.15 3.37
C MET A 132 13.46 -1.38 4.20
N ALA A 133 14.50 -1.89 3.55
CA ALA A 133 15.80 -2.07 4.18
C ALA A 133 16.51 -0.71 4.29
N ASP A 134 16.62 -0.23 5.53
CA ASP A 134 17.44 0.91 6.00
C ASP A 134 17.71 2.03 4.99
N PHE A 135 16.65 2.67 4.52
CA PHE A 135 16.79 4.06 4.11
C PHE A 135 17.00 4.88 5.38
N GLN A 136 18.07 5.69 5.45
CA GLN A 136 18.35 6.53 6.62
C GLN A 136 17.05 7.12 7.14
N LYS A 137 16.64 6.65 8.32
CA LYS A 137 15.26 6.70 8.83
C LYS A 137 14.69 8.11 8.90
N ASP A 138 15.58 9.10 8.92
CA ASP A 138 15.25 10.50 9.05
C ASP A 138 15.10 11.21 7.70
N THR A 139 15.90 10.89 6.68
CA THR A 139 15.86 11.64 5.40
C THR A 139 14.82 11.10 4.44
N PHE A 140 14.67 9.78 4.33
CA PHE A 140 13.81 9.19 3.30
C PHE A 140 12.34 9.56 3.44
N TRP A 141 11.80 9.49 4.66
CA TRP A 141 10.40 9.86 4.90
C TRP A 141 10.17 11.36 4.76
N GLN A 142 11.17 12.17 5.11
CA GLN A 142 11.12 13.62 4.93
C GLN A 142 11.20 13.99 3.44
N GLU A 143 12.13 13.42 2.69
CA GLU A 143 12.27 13.59 1.24
C GLU A 143 11.04 13.10 0.50
N LEU A 144 10.47 11.96 0.89
CA LEU A 144 9.23 11.46 0.33
C LEU A 144 8.07 12.40 0.63
N GLN A 145 7.95 12.90 1.86
CA GLN A 145 6.92 13.88 2.22
C GLN A 145 7.09 15.19 1.45
N LEU A 146 8.33 15.65 1.23
CA LEU A 146 8.62 16.82 0.39
C LEU A 146 8.29 16.58 -1.09
N ALA A 147 8.64 15.40 -1.62
CA ALA A 147 8.43 15.04 -3.02
C ALA A 147 6.95 14.75 -3.36
N THR A 148 6.18 14.25 -2.39
CA THR A 148 4.77 13.86 -2.60
C THR A 148 3.77 14.87 -2.04
N GLY A 149 4.23 15.85 -1.26
CA GLY A 149 3.36 16.81 -0.57
C GLY A 149 2.50 16.20 0.55
N GLY A 150 2.68 14.92 0.89
CA GLY A 150 1.88 14.25 1.91
C GLY A 150 2.10 12.74 2.00
N THR A 151 3.08 12.30 2.78
CA THR A 151 3.25 10.89 3.15
C THR A 151 2.51 10.58 4.45
N TYR A 152 1.69 9.54 4.46
CA TYR A 152 1.10 9.00 5.68
C TYR A 152 1.64 7.59 5.95
N LEU A 153 2.31 7.42 7.09
CA LEU A 153 2.69 6.10 7.59
C LEU A 153 1.65 5.61 8.61
N ARG A 154 0.92 4.57 8.25
CA ARG A 154 0.00 3.87 9.18
C ARG A 154 0.62 2.56 9.64
N ARG A 155 0.71 2.38 10.97
CA ARG A 155 1.07 1.09 11.59
C ARG A 155 -0.18 0.41 12.12
N LEU A 156 -0.36 -0.87 11.80
CA LEU A 156 -1.43 -1.70 12.34
C LEU A 156 -0.93 -2.42 13.60
N PRO A 157 -1.45 -2.11 14.80
CA PRO A 157 -1.04 -2.80 16.01
C PRO A 157 -1.42 -4.28 15.95
N ASN A 158 -0.52 -5.17 16.37
CA ASN A 158 -0.71 -6.63 16.38
C ASN A 158 -0.98 -7.27 15.00
N ALA A 159 -0.70 -6.56 13.91
CA ALA A 159 -0.65 -7.17 12.58
C ALA A 159 0.71 -7.79 12.34
N ASP A 160 0.72 -9.02 11.83
CA ASP A 160 1.90 -9.62 11.23
C ASP A 160 2.00 -9.21 9.73
N HIS A 161 2.97 -9.80 9.02
CA HIS A 161 3.19 -9.52 7.60
C HIS A 161 2.00 -9.86 6.71
N SER A 162 1.17 -10.84 7.11
CA SER A 162 -0.01 -11.21 6.34
C SER A 162 -1.15 -10.20 6.48
N CYS A 163 -1.13 -9.40 7.55
CA CYS A 163 -2.26 -8.57 7.98
C CYS A 163 -3.57 -9.35 8.15
N ALA A 164 -3.50 -10.67 8.38
CA ALA A 164 -4.68 -11.50 8.61
C ALA A 164 -5.48 -10.96 9.80
N GLY A 165 -6.81 -10.92 9.65
CA GLY A 165 -7.73 -10.36 10.64
C GLY A 165 -7.78 -8.83 10.68
N HIS A 166 -7.05 -8.14 9.79
CA HIS A 166 -7.04 -6.68 9.68
C HIS A 166 -7.63 -6.18 8.35
N GLU A 167 -8.34 -7.03 7.62
CA GLU A 167 -8.88 -6.74 6.28
C GLU A 167 -9.83 -5.53 6.31
N ILE A 168 -10.73 -5.47 7.29
CA ILE A 168 -11.63 -4.33 7.51
C ILE A 168 -10.83 -3.05 7.81
N SER A 169 -9.74 -3.17 8.58
CA SER A 169 -8.86 -2.04 8.88
C SER A 169 -8.12 -1.54 7.65
N LEU A 170 -7.68 -2.43 6.75
CA LEU A 170 -7.06 -2.08 5.47
C LEU A 170 -8.08 -1.40 4.56
N PHE A 171 -9.26 -1.99 4.40
CA PHE A 171 -10.37 -1.44 3.63
C PHE A 171 -10.68 0.01 4.02
N TRP A 172 -10.92 0.28 5.31
CA TRP A 172 -11.26 1.63 5.75
C TRP A 172 -10.15 2.64 5.48
N THR A 173 -8.88 2.24 5.58
CA THR A 173 -7.75 3.12 5.26
C THR A 173 -7.66 3.39 3.77
N MET A 174 -7.73 2.37 2.94
CA MET A 174 -7.68 2.52 1.48
C MET A 174 -8.83 3.41 0.99
N ARG A 175 -10.04 3.15 1.49
CA ARG A 175 -11.23 3.96 1.18
C ARG A 175 -11.06 5.40 1.63
N SER A 176 -10.60 5.64 2.86
CA SER A 176 -10.47 7.01 3.39
C SER A 176 -9.40 7.80 2.64
N PHE A 177 -8.29 7.15 2.29
CA PHE A 177 -7.24 7.77 1.49
C PHE A 177 -7.74 8.12 0.08
N TYR A 178 -8.41 7.17 -0.60
CA TYR A 178 -9.03 7.42 -1.90
C TYR A 178 -10.00 8.61 -1.86
N LEU A 179 -10.93 8.61 -0.90
CA LEU A 179 -11.91 9.68 -0.77
C LEU A 179 -11.27 11.03 -0.43
N SER A 180 -10.17 11.04 0.34
CA SER A 180 -9.46 12.29 0.62
C SER A 180 -8.90 12.94 -0.65
N ILE A 181 -8.37 12.12 -1.56
CA ILE A 181 -7.88 12.59 -2.86
C ILE A 181 -9.05 13.02 -3.74
N TYR A 182 -10.06 12.16 -3.88
CA TYR A 182 -11.20 12.39 -4.76
C TYR A 182 -12.03 13.62 -4.35
N GLU A 183 -12.29 13.80 -3.06
CA GLU A 183 -13.05 14.94 -2.53
C GLU A 183 -12.17 16.19 -2.34
N ASN A 184 -10.87 16.11 -2.62
CA ASN A 184 -9.87 17.13 -2.31
C ASN A 184 -9.97 17.61 -0.84
N LYS A 185 -10.18 16.66 0.08
CA LYS A 185 -10.27 16.91 1.51
C LYS A 185 -8.97 16.48 2.19
N PRO A 186 -8.28 17.38 2.90
CA PRO A 186 -7.06 17.02 3.59
C PRO A 186 -7.37 15.98 4.68
N LEU A 187 -6.49 14.99 4.81
CA LEU A 187 -6.54 14.05 5.92
C LEU A 187 -6.21 14.80 7.23
N PRO A 188 -6.73 14.34 8.38
CA PRO A 188 -6.45 14.98 9.66
C PRO A 188 -4.96 15.05 9.95
N SER A 189 -4.49 16.21 10.41
CA SER A 189 -3.14 16.36 10.91
C SER A 189 -3.07 15.85 12.35
N LEU A 190 -2.15 14.92 12.61
CA LEU A 190 -2.02 14.24 13.89
C LEU A 190 -0.59 14.37 14.41
N ARG A 191 -0.43 14.95 15.60
CA ARG A 191 0.84 14.96 16.33
C ARG A 191 0.72 14.17 17.62
N TRP A 192 1.81 13.52 18.01
CA TRP A 192 1.87 12.74 19.24
C TRP A 192 2.93 13.31 20.16
N MET A 193 2.61 13.41 21.45
CA MET A 193 3.57 13.71 22.50
C MET A 193 3.68 12.50 23.41
N LYS A 194 4.88 11.97 23.59
CA LYS A 194 5.16 10.92 24.55
C LYS A 194 5.88 11.53 25.75
N THR A 195 5.33 11.34 26.94
CA THR A 195 5.97 11.73 28.19
C THR A 195 5.94 10.55 29.14
N SER A 196 7.04 10.29 29.84
CA SER A 196 7.10 9.25 30.87
C SER A 196 7.97 9.68 32.05
N ASN A 197 7.64 9.14 33.22
CA ASN A 197 8.45 9.20 34.43
C ASN A 197 8.58 7.78 35.03
N ASN A 198 9.15 7.68 36.24
CA ASN A 198 9.41 6.38 36.88
C ASN A 198 8.15 5.59 37.26
N THR A 199 6.96 6.20 37.26
CA THR A 199 5.72 5.55 37.68
C THR A 199 4.69 5.41 36.57
N HIS A 200 4.68 6.32 35.59
CA HIS A 200 3.68 6.37 34.53
C HIS A 200 4.24 6.96 33.23
N GLY A 201 3.59 6.62 32.11
CA GLY A 201 3.78 7.28 30.83
C GLY A 201 2.43 7.60 30.17
N TYR A 202 2.38 8.71 29.44
CA TYR A 202 1.23 9.06 28.61
C TYR A 202 1.67 9.34 27.18
N ILE A 203 0.83 8.92 26.24
CA ILE A 203 0.91 9.31 24.84
C ILE A 203 -0.29 10.22 24.60
N ARG A 204 -0.05 11.50 24.30
CA ARG A 204 -1.09 12.46 23.92
C ARG A 204 -1.13 12.57 22.41
N ALA A 205 -2.23 12.11 21.81
CA ALA A 205 -2.58 12.39 20.43
C ALA A 205 -3.23 13.79 20.38
N ILE A 206 -2.78 14.65 19.48
CA ILE A 206 -3.38 15.95 19.22
C ILE A 206 -3.73 15.98 17.74
N VAL A 207 -5.02 16.02 17.46
CA VAL A 207 -5.54 16.19 16.11
C VAL A 207 -5.75 17.68 15.89
N ASP A 208 -5.17 18.23 14.82
CA ASP A 208 -5.40 19.60 14.41
C ASP A 208 -6.62 19.66 13.48
N PHE A 209 -7.63 20.43 13.89
CA PHE A 209 -8.87 20.65 13.13
C PHE A 209 -8.92 22.02 12.44
N SER A 210 -7.81 22.76 12.45
CA SER A 210 -7.69 24.00 11.68
C SER A 210 -7.70 23.73 10.17
N VAL A 211 -7.30 22.52 9.77
CA VAL A 211 -7.27 22.04 8.39
C VAL A 211 -8.02 20.71 8.32
N GLY A 212 -9.17 20.71 7.62
CA GLY A 212 -9.95 19.49 7.36
C GLY A 212 -11.23 19.32 8.20
N PRO A 213 -11.97 18.22 7.97
CA PRO A 213 -13.27 18.00 8.59
C PRO A 213 -13.15 17.72 10.09
N ARG A 214 -14.01 18.37 10.88
CA ARG A 214 -14.13 18.09 12.32
C ARG A 214 -14.75 16.71 12.56
N PRO A 215 -14.28 15.95 13.56
CA PRO A 215 -14.84 14.66 13.88
C PRO A 215 -16.26 14.83 14.44
N MET A 216 -17.15 13.92 14.04
CA MET A 216 -18.51 13.86 14.61
C MET A 216 -18.51 13.28 16.03
N SER A 217 -17.54 12.42 16.35
CA SER A 217 -17.34 11.84 17.67
C SER A 217 -15.88 11.47 17.92
N ALA A 218 -15.47 11.41 19.18
CA ALA A 218 -14.15 10.94 19.60
C ALA A 218 -14.30 9.89 20.71
N TYR A 219 -13.60 8.76 20.58
CA TYR A 219 -13.60 7.68 21.58
C TYR A 219 -12.19 7.56 22.18
N GLY A 220 -12.10 7.55 23.50
CA GLY A 220 -10.87 7.32 24.24
C GLY A 220 -10.87 5.92 24.84
N TYR A 221 -9.74 5.24 24.80
CA TYR A 221 -9.55 3.94 25.46
C TYR A 221 -8.37 4.06 26.42
N HIS A 222 -8.48 3.42 27.58
CA HIS A 222 -7.39 3.34 28.54
C HIS A 222 -7.10 1.87 28.87
N ALA A 223 -5.82 1.58 29.11
CA ALA A 223 -5.36 0.27 29.58
C ALA A 223 -4.66 0.48 30.92
N ARG A 224 -5.06 -0.27 31.95
CA ARG A 224 -4.35 -0.32 33.23
C ARG A 224 -3.46 -1.56 33.21
N THR A 225 -2.14 -1.36 33.05
CA THR A 225 -1.18 -2.46 32.95
C THR A 225 -0.70 -2.98 34.32
N LEU A 226 -1.27 -2.47 35.42
CA LEU A 226 -0.91 -2.86 36.79
C LEU A 226 -1.71 -4.08 37.30
N ASN A 227 -2.66 -4.58 36.51
CA ASN A 227 -3.40 -5.80 36.76
C ASN A 227 -3.74 -6.48 35.42
N ASP A 228 -4.03 -7.78 35.42
CA ASP A 228 -4.32 -8.57 34.21
C ASP A 228 -5.67 -8.21 33.54
N GLN A 229 -6.28 -7.10 33.92
CA GLN A 229 -7.57 -6.67 33.38
C GLN A 229 -7.38 -5.76 32.16
N ARG A 230 -7.83 -6.24 31.00
CA ARG A 230 -7.76 -5.51 29.73
C ARG A 230 -9.05 -4.74 29.45
N PHE A 231 -8.91 -3.46 29.14
CA PHE A 231 -9.87 -2.51 28.54
C PHE A 231 -11.19 -2.27 29.28
N VAL A 232 -11.42 -1.02 29.70
CA VAL A 232 -12.75 -0.50 30.06
C VAL A 232 -13.03 0.69 29.14
N LYS A 233 -14.23 0.72 28.56
CA LYS A 233 -14.70 1.77 27.63
C LYS A 233 -14.85 3.12 28.34
#